data_AF-A0A7V5IEE7-F1
#
_entry.id   AF-A0A7V5IEE7-F1
#
_cell.length_a   1.000
_cell.length_b   1.000
_cell.length_c   1.000
_cell.angle_alpha   90.00
_cell.angle_beta   90.00
_cell.angle_gamma   90.00
#
_symmetry.space_group_name_H-M   'P 1'
#
loop_
_entity.id
_entity.type
_entity.pdbx_description
1 polymer ?
#
loop_
_entity_poly.entity_id
_entity_poly.type
_entity_poly.pdbx_seq_one_letter_code
_entity_poly.pdbx_strand_id
1 'polypeptide(L)'
;MGKVLFSSWANKVVDNRGKSLEAFEEAEPHKLPEIYFENEKLIGFMGWNGLVLRDEGINVVDMSRAYLEAIQNASCGRCIPCRVGTRVMLDTLNRICEGKGKREDLETLEKLGQEIILSAKCEIGKSGPVPILHALTYFKTAFEKQIAGKKVLPRGNYHFQVTAPCMDACPVHLDVPSYVELIRNLRFEDSLDLIRRRNALPGVCGRVCIRPCEFNCRRLNLDDPVQIKSLKRFVADYEIEHRVEPRLKREEKKEHRVAVVGAGPAGLACAFYLALKGYPVK
;
A
#
# COMPACT_ATOMS: atom_id res chain seq x y z
N MET A 1 8.08 24.76 -6.09
CA MET A 1 7.41 24.10 -4.96
C MET A 1 5.93 24.45 -5.04
N GLY A 2 5.10 23.48 -5.44
CA GLY A 2 3.66 23.66 -5.56
C GLY A 2 3.04 24.10 -4.24
N LYS A 3 2.24 25.17 -4.28
CA LYS A 3 1.60 25.79 -3.11
C LYS A 3 0.66 24.81 -2.43
N VAL A 4 0.77 24.69 -1.10
CA VAL A 4 -0.07 23.82 -0.27
C VAL A 4 -1.18 24.66 0.35
N LEU A 5 -2.44 24.27 0.13
CA LEU A 5 -3.61 24.92 0.72
C LEU A 5 -3.87 24.43 2.14
N PHE A 6 -3.70 23.14 2.36
CA PHE A 6 -3.90 22.52 3.67
C PHE A 6 -2.95 21.36 3.86
N SER A 7 -2.35 21.24 5.04
CA SER A 7 -1.62 20.05 5.47
C SER A 7 -1.94 19.72 6.92
N SER A 8 -2.05 18.43 7.21
CA SER A 8 -2.07 17.88 8.57
C SER A 8 -0.94 16.87 8.79
N TRP A 9 0.09 16.93 7.94
CA TRP A 9 1.14 15.93 7.89
C TRP A 9 1.95 15.91 9.18
N ALA A 10 2.20 14.72 9.74
CA ALA A 10 2.98 14.54 10.95
C ALA A 10 2.47 15.36 12.15
N ASN A 11 1.14 15.53 12.26
CA ASN A 11 0.47 16.33 13.27
C ASN A 11 0.83 17.83 13.27
N LYS A 12 1.52 18.31 12.21
CA LYS A 12 1.74 19.74 11.98
C LYS A 12 0.65 20.23 11.04
N VAL A 13 -0.22 21.10 11.58
CA VAL A 13 -1.34 21.65 10.81
C VAL A 13 -0.90 22.97 10.18
N VAL A 14 -1.02 23.05 8.87
CA VAL A 14 -0.85 24.29 8.11
C VAL A 14 -2.13 24.50 7.31
N ASP A 15 -2.83 25.60 7.59
CA ASP A 15 -4.06 25.97 6.92
C ASP A 15 -3.90 27.32 6.22
N ASN A 16 -3.82 27.28 4.90
CA ASN A 16 -3.68 28.45 4.03
C ASN A 16 -5.00 28.78 3.31
N ARG A 17 -6.10 28.09 3.63
CA ARG A 17 -7.42 28.36 3.02
C ARG A 17 -7.85 29.79 3.35
N GLY A 18 -8.24 30.55 2.33
CA GLY A 18 -8.68 31.95 2.49
C GLY A 18 -7.57 32.97 2.76
N LYS A 19 -6.28 32.59 2.79
CA LYS A 19 -5.14 33.51 2.90
C LYS A 19 -4.72 34.05 1.52
N SER A 20 -4.12 35.25 1.47
CA SER A 20 -3.48 35.74 0.24
C SER A 20 -2.21 34.96 -0.06
N LEU A 21 -1.76 34.97 -1.31
CA LEU A 21 -0.59 34.21 -1.75
C LEU A 21 0.71 34.62 -1.05
N GLU A 22 0.82 35.84 -0.53
CA GLU A 22 2.01 36.29 0.22
C GLU A 22 2.02 35.78 1.68
N ALA A 23 0.88 35.35 2.22
CA ALA A 23 0.72 34.90 3.60
C ALA A 23 0.71 33.36 3.75
N PHE A 24 1.09 32.63 2.70
CA PHE A 24 1.13 31.16 2.73
C PHE A 24 2.28 30.67 3.61
N GLU A 25 1.93 29.87 4.61
CA GLU A 25 2.90 29.15 5.41
C GLU A 25 3.38 27.91 4.67
N GLU A 26 4.66 27.58 4.80
CA GLU A 26 5.21 26.34 4.24
C GLU A 26 4.68 25.13 5.01
N ALA A 27 4.31 24.09 4.26
CA ALA A 27 3.75 22.87 4.81
C ALA A 27 4.65 21.65 4.57
N GLU A 28 4.70 20.76 5.56
CA GLU A 28 5.27 19.44 5.38
C GLU A 28 4.28 18.50 4.64
N PRO A 29 4.76 17.51 3.87
CA PRO A 29 6.15 17.24 3.56
C PRO A 29 6.70 18.15 2.46
N HIS A 30 7.86 18.75 2.69
CA HIS A 30 8.49 19.71 1.77
C HIS A 30 8.84 19.14 0.39
N LYS A 31 8.96 17.81 0.25
CA LYS A 31 9.39 17.11 -0.97
C LYS A 31 8.25 16.34 -1.64
N LEU A 32 7.09 16.97 -1.83
CA LEU A 32 6.05 16.42 -2.70
C LEU A 32 6.28 16.85 -4.15
N PRO A 33 6.38 15.92 -5.11
CA PRO A 33 6.57 16.28 -6.50
C PRO A 33 5.38 17.11 -7.01
N GLU A 34 5.63 18.03 -7.94
CA GLU A 34 4.56 18.82 -8.57
C GLU A 34 3.75 17.97 -9.57
N ILE A 35 4.44 17.03 -10.20
CA ILE A 35 3.90 16.09 -11.18
C ILE A 35 4.08 14.67 -10.61
N TYR A 36 3.02 13.87 -10.65
CA TYR A 36 3.03 12.49 -10.21
C TYR A 36 2.29 11.62 -11.24
N PHE A 37 2.94 10.54 -11.70
CA PHE A 37 2.43 9.61 -12.72
C PHE A 37 2.15 10.23 -14.10
N GLU A 38 2.87 9.79 -15.14
CA GLU A 38 2.60 10.10 -16.57
C GLU A 38 2.22 11.57 -16.93
N ASN A 39 2.76 12.54 -16.18
CA ASN A 39 2.52 13.99 -16.30
C ASN A 39 1.25 14.57 -15.62
N GLU A 40 0.56 13.83 -14.76
CA GLU A 40 -0.55 14.38 -13.97
C GLU A 40 -0.04 15.27 -12.81
N LYS A 41 -0.72 16.39 -12.55
CA LYS A 41 -0.36 17.27 -11.41
C LYS A 41 -0.85 16.66 -10.10
N LEU A 42 0.02 16.61 -9.10
CA LEU A 42 -0.38 16.20 -7.76
C LEU A 42 -1.20 17.33 -7.12
N ILE A 43 -2.52 17.16 -7.07
CA ILE A 43 -3.46 18.12 -6.46
C ILE A 43 -3.79 17.79 -5.00
N GLY A 44 -3.74 16.51 -4.61
CA GLY A 44 -4.01 16.07 -3.25
C GLY A 44 -3.29 14.77 -2.91
N PHE A 45 -2.91 14.63 -1.65
CA PHE A 45 -2.19 13.48 -1.13
C PHE A 45 -2.77 13.06 0.22
N MET A 46 -3.04 11.76 0.39
CA MET A 46 -3.47 11.16 1.65
C MET A 46 -2.57 9.96 1.94
N GLY A 47 -1.90 9.95 3.09
CA GLY A 47 -0.92 8.93 3.44
C GLY A 47 -0.90 8.67 4.94
N TRP A 48 -0.11 7.72 5.40
CA TRP A 48 -0.10 7.19 6.79
C TRP A 48 0.01 8.23 7.92
N ASN A 49 0.37 9.48 7.61
CA ASN A 49 0.59 10.53 8.61
C ASN A 49 -0.22 11.81 8.37
N GLY A 50 -1.29 11.74 7.57
CA GLY A 50 -2.21 12.84 7.33
C GLY A 50 -2.54 13.05 5.86
N LEU A 51 -3.10 14.23 5.57
CA LEU A 51 -3.45 14.66 4.22
C LEU A 51 -2.85 16.02 3.88
N VAL A 52 -2.59 16.23 2.59
CA VAL A 52 -2.07 17.45 2.00
C VAL A 52 -2.91 17.79 0.77
N LEU A 53 -3.43 19.01 0.70
CA LEU A 53 -4.26 19.49 -0.41
C LEU A 53 -3.58 20.71 -1.04
N ARG A 54 -3.57 20.75 -2.37
CA ARG A 54 -3.09 21.89 -3.18
C ARG A 54 -4.19 22.57 -3.98
N ASP A 55 -5.36 21.94 -4.07
CA ASP A 55 -6.52 22.43 -4.82
C ASP A 55 -7.80 22.40 -3.97
N GLU A 56 -8.63 23.45 -4.06
CA GLU A 56 -9.90 23.56 -3.32
C GLU A 56 -11.03 22.71 -3.90
N GLY A 57 -10.92 22.31 -5.18
CA GLY A 57 -11.89 21.48 -5.89
C GLY A 57 -11.89 20.01 -5.47
N ILE A 58 -10.98 19.60 -4.59
CA ILE A 58 -10.88 18.21 -4.13
C ILE A 58 -12.00 17.89 -3.15
N ASN A 59 -12.79 16.87 -3.48
CA ASN A 59 -13.76 16.31 -2.56
C ASN A 59 -13.07 15.41 -1.52
N VAL A 60 -12.86 15.96 -0.31
CA VAL A 60 -12.21 15.24 0.80
C VAL A 60 -13.01 14.00 1.25
N VAL A 61 -14.33 13.98 1.07
CA VAL A 61 -15.19 12.84 1.44
C VAL A 61 -14.93 11.66 0.52
N ASP A 62 -14.95 11.89 -0.81
CA ASP A 62 -14.64 10.83 -1.78
C ASP A 62 -13.16 10.41 -1.74
N MET A 63 -12.24 11.35 -1.49
CA MET A 63 -10.83 11.04 -1.27
C MET A 63 -10.63 10.12 -0.05
N SER A 64 -11.35 10.37 1.04
CA SER A 64 -11.34 9.53 2.24
C SER A 64 -11.86 8.13 1.96
N ARG A 65 -12.93 8.02 1.16
CA ARG A 65 -13.50 6.74 0.71
C ARG A 65 -12.50 5.94 -0.13
N ALA A 66 -11.89 6.59 -1.13
CA ALA A 66 -10.88 5.98 -2.00
C ALA A 66 -9.64 5.51 -1.22
N TYR A 67 -9.20 6.32 -0.25
CA TYR A 67 -8.08 5.95 0.62
C TYR A 67 -8.39 4.73 1.49
N LEU A 68 -9.56 4.67 2.14
CA LEU A 68 -9.94 3.47 2.90
C LEU A 68 -10.15 2.24 2.03
N GLU A 69 -10.60 2.39 0.79
CA GLU A 69 -10.66 1.29 -0.18
C GLU A 69 -9.25 0.73 -0.45
N ALA A 70 -8.26 1.60 -0.64
CA ALA A 70 -6.86 1.18 -0.80
C ALA A 70 -6.31 0.48 0.46
N ILE A 71 -6.61 0.99 1.66
CA ILE A 71 -6.23 0.35 2.93
C ILE A 71 -6.89 -1.02 3.10
N GLN A 72 -8.17 -1.14 2.76
CA GLN A 72 -8.89 -2.41 2.81
C GLN A 72 -8.28 -3.44 1.85
N ASN A 73 -7.91 -3.02 0.64
CA ASN A 73 -7.24 -3.86 -0.35
C ASN A 73 -5.83 -4.27 0.10
N ALA A 74 -5.14 -3.42 0.85
CA ALA A 74 -3.84 -3.72 1.44
C ALA A 74 -3.92 -4.57 2.73
N SER A 75 -5.11 -4.79 3.29
CA SER A 75 -5.28 -5.56 4.52
C SER A 75 -4.99 -7.04 4.30
N CYS A 76 -4.14 -7.62 5.16
CA CYS A 76 -3.88 -9.07 5.14
C CYS A 76 -5.02 -9.90 5.76
N GLY A 77 -6.03 -9.26 6.36
CA GLY A 77 -7.22 -9.90 6.93
C GLY A 77 -7.05 -10.54 8.32
N ARG A 78 -5.87 -10.49 8.94
CA ARG A 78 -5.59 -11.29 10.16
C ARG A 78 -6.20 -10.74 11.44
N CYS A 79 -6.04 -9.45 11.72
CA CYS A 79 -6.62 -8.86 12.92
C CYS A 79 -8.05 -8.39 12.61
N ILE A 80 -9.01 -8.84 13.43
CA ILE A 80 -10.41 -8.42 13.36
C ILE A 80 -10.56 -6.90 13.31
N PRO A 81 -9.89 -6.10 14.18
CA PRO A 81 -10.05 -4.64 14.14
C PRO A 81 -9.69 -4.05 12.78
N CYS A 82 -8.58 -4.45 12.15
CA CYS A 82 -8.29 -4.00 10.79
C CYS A 82 -9.27 -4.62 9.79
N ARG A 83 -9.32 -5.95 9.64
CA ARG A 83 -10.09 -6.62 8.57
C ARG A 83 -11.56 -6.18 8.51
N VAL A 84 -12.21 -6.14 9.68
CA VAL A 84 -13.64 -5.85 9.80
C VAL A 84 -13.86 -4.38 10.08
N GLY A 85 -13.07 -3.76 10.96
CA GLY A 85 -13.25 -2.34 11.31
C GLY A 85 -13.02 -1.42 10.12
N THR A 86 -11.94 -1.60 9.34
CA THR A 86 -11.73 -0.76 8.14
C THR A 86 -12.78 -1.03 7.06
N ARG A 87 -13.35 -2.25 7.02
CA ARG A 87 -14.47 -2.56 6.12
C ARG A 87 -15.73 -1.80 6.50
N VAL A 88 -16.09 -1.78 7.78
CA VAL A 88 -17.25 -1.03 8.28
C VAL A 88 -17.07 0.49 8.04
N MET A 89 -15.86 1.01 8.25
CA MET A 89 -15.56 2.41 7.93
C MET A 89 -15.73 2.70 6.43
N LEU A 90 -15.21 1.81 5.55
CA LEU A 90 -15.35 1.95 4.10
C LEU A 90 -16.82 1.90 3.67
N ASP A 91 -17.60 0.94 4.18
CA ASP A 91 -19.03 0.82 3.87
C ASP A 91 -19.82 2.05 4.37
N THR A 92 -19.39 2.64 5.49
CA THR A 92 -19.95 3.90 6.01
C THR A 92 -19.63 5.09 5.10
N LEU A 93 -18.37 5.22 4.65
CA LEU A 93 -18.00 6.27 3.68
C LEU A 93 -18.71 6.10 2.34
N ASN A 94 -18.82 4.87 1.83
CA ASN A 94 -19.61 4.58 0.62
C ASN A 94 -21.05 5.05 0.78
N ARG A 95 -21.67 4.76 1.93
CA ARG A 95 -23.04 5.20 2.24
C ARG A 95 -23.16 6.73 2.26
N ILE A 96 -22.19 7.45 2.81
CA ILE A 96 -22.13 8.92 2.77
C ILE A 96 -22.00 9.44 1.32
N CYS A 97 -21.10 8.85 0.53
CA CYS A 97 -20.90 9.21 -0.89
C CYS A 97 -22.13 8.89 -1.75
N GLU A 98 -22.92 7.88 -1.41
CA GLU A 98 -24.18 7.54 -2.10
C GLU A 98 -25.38 8.41 -1.68
N GLY A 99 -25.19 9.39 -0.80
CA GLY A 99 -26.27 10.27 -0.31
C GLY A 99 -27.18 9.62 0.73
N LYS A 100 -26.80 8.45 1.26
CA LYS A 100 -27.51 7.69 2.29
C LYS A 100 -26.89 7.85 3.70
N GLY A 101 -25.98 8.81 3.84
CA GLY A 101 -25.28 9.09 5.10
C GLY A 101 -26.21 9.57 6.20
N LYS A 102 -25.85 9.26 7.45
CA LYS A 102 -26.51 9.73 8.67
C LYS A 102 -25.51 10.51 9.52
N ARG A 103 -26.00 11.36 10.41
CA ARG A 103 -25.14 12.14 11.31
C ARG A 103 -24.36 11.24 12.29
N GLU A 104 -24.94 10.12 12.71
CA GLU A 104 -24.32 9.07 13.53
C GLU A 104 -23.11 8.40 12.85
N ASP A 105 -23.00 8.49 11.53
CA ASP A 105 -21.92 7.87 10.77
C ASP A 105 -20.58 8.52 11.09
N LEU A 106 -20.57 9.82 11.42
CA LEU A 106 -19.35 10.54 11.75
C LEU A 106 -18.77 10.06 13.09
N GLU A 107 -19.63 9.87 14.09
CA GLU A 107 -19.24 9.30 15.39
C GLU A 107 -18.78 7.85 15.23
N THR A 108 -19.46 7.08 14.37
CA THR A 108 -19.06 5.70 14.05
C THR A 108 -17.67 5.64 13.43
N LEU A 109 -17.37 6.51 12.47
CA LEU A 109 -16.06 6.59 11.82
C LEU A 109 -14.95 7.00 12.80
N GLU A 110 -15.23 7.99 13.66
CA GLU A 110 -14.28 8.48 14.66
C GLU A 110 -13.93 7.39 15.67
N LYS A 111 -14.95 6.77 16.27
CA LYS A 111 -14.78 5.72 17.28
C LYS A 111 -14.04 4.50 16.71
N LEU A 112 -14.50 3.99 15.56
CA LEU A 112 -13.85 2.86 14.91
C LEU A 112 -12.40 3.19 14.53
N GLY A 113 -12.15 4.39 14.01
CA GLY A 113 -10.79 4.80 13.66
C GLY A 113 -9.85 4.74 14.86
N GLN A 114 -10.26 5.29 16.01
CA GLN A 114 -9.48 5.25 17.25
C GLN A 114 -9.27 3.82 17.76
N GLU A 115 -10.31 2.99 17.78
CA GLU A 115 -10.22 1.61 18.22
C GLU A 115 -9.27 0.78 17.35
N ILE A 116 -9.30 0.98 16.04
CA ILE A 116 -8.40 0.28 15.10
C ILE A 116 -6.95 0.71 15.34
N ILE A 117 -6.68 2.00 15.54
CA ILE A 117 -5.33 2.51 15.83
C ILE A 117 -4.73 1.82 17.08
N LEU A 118 -5.53 1.67 18.13
CA LEU A 118 -5.08 1.09 19.40
C LEU A 118 -4.92 -0.44 19.34
N SER A 119 -5.73 -1.13 18.55
CA SER A 119 -5.85 -2.59 18.60
C SER A 119 -5.26 -3.34 17.40
N ALA A 120 -4.93 -2.66 16.31
CA ALA A 120 -4.33 -3.29 15.14
C ALA A 120 -2.91 -3.83 15.41
N LYS A 121 -2.59 -4.97 14.80
CA LYS A 121 -1.30 -5.65 15.01
C LYS A 121 -0.11 -5.00 14.27
N CYS A 122 -0.36 -4.30 13.16
CA CYS A 122 0.67 -3.77 12.29
C CYS A 122 0.36 -2.34 11.83
N GLU A 123 1.35 -1.70 11.22
CA GLU A 123 1.27 -0.28 10.85
C GLU A 123 0.24 0.04 9.76
N ILE A 124 -0.17 -0.91 8.91
CA ILE A 124 -1.27 -0.66 7.95
C ILE A 124 -2.56 -0.37 8.71
N GLY A 125 -2.88 -1.21 9.71
CA GLY A 125 -4.06 -1.01 10.54
C GLY A 125 -3.91 0.18 11.48
N LYS A 126 -2.71 0.41 12.05
CA LYS A 126 -2.51 1.53 12.98
C LYS A 126 -2.48 2.90 12.32
N SER A 127 -1.90 3.02 11.12
CA SER A 127 -1.77 4.31 10.43
C SER A 127 -2.89 4.58 9.43
N GLY A 128 -3.55 3.54 8.91
CA GLY A 128 -4.63 3.67 7.94
C GLY A 128 -5.81 4.55 8.40
N PRO A 129 -6.26 4.52 9.66
CA PRO A 129 -7.35 5.41 10.10
C PRO A 129 -6.94 6.86 10.35
N VAL A 130 -5.65 7.15 10.55
CA VAL A 130 -5.17 8.49 10.97
C VAL A 130 -5.61 9.61 10.01
N PRO A 131 -5.46 9.50 8.68
CA PRO A 131 -5.86 10.57 7.76
C PRO A 131 -7.37 10.76 7.70
N ILE A 132 -8.14 9.70 7.97
CA ILE A 132 -9.59 9.75 8.03
C ILE A 132 -10.03 10.55 9.26
N LEU A 133 -9.39 10.32 10.40
CA LEU A 133 -9.63 11.12 11.60
C LEU A 133 -9.25 12.59 11.37
N HIS A 134 -8.13 12.88 10.70
CA HIS A 134 -7.76 14.24 10.33
C HIS A 134 -8.80 14.87 9.40
N ALA A 135 -9.31 14.13 8.41
CA ALA A 135 -10.36 14.59 7.51
C ALA A 135 -11.65 14.93 8.27
N LEU A 136 -12.05 14.09 9.23
CA LEU A 136 -13.22 14.34 10.08
C LEU A 136 -13.02 15.57 10.97
N THR A 137 -11.82 15.81 11.49
CA THR A 137 -11.50 16.96 12.34
C THR A 137 -11.46 18.27 11.53
N TYR A 138 -10.69 18.33 10.45
CA TYR A 138 -10.40 19.58 9.73
C TYR A 138 -11.37 19.89 8.58
N PHE A 139 -12.16 18.90 8.15
CA PHE A 139 -13.14 19.02 7.08
C PHE A 139 -14.54 18.54 7.49
N LYS A 140 -14.86 18.54 8.79
CA LYS A 140 -16.18 18.15 9.33
C LYS A 140 -17.35 18.75 8.55
N THR A 141 -17.26 20.04 8.23
CA THR A 141 -18.29 20.77 7.50
C THR A 141 -18.53 20.21 6.09
N ALA A 142 -17.51 19.66 5.43
CA ALA A 142 -17.67 19.00 4.13
C ALA A 142 -18.47 17.70 4.25
N PHE A 143 -18.21 16.90 5.28
CA PHE A 143 -18.99 15.70 5.57
C PHE A 143 -20.43 16.02 5.95
N GLU A 144 -20.65 17.00 6.81
CA GLU A 144 -22.00 17.44 7.20
C GLU A 144 -22.81 17.98 6.01
N LYS A 145 -22.19 18.79 5.14
CA LYS A 145 -22.81 19.27 3.89
C LYS A 145 -23.17 18.11 2.97
N GLN A 146 -22.30 17.11 2.84
CA GLN A 146 -22.56 15.94 2.02
C GLN A 146 -23.73 15.10 2.56
N ILE A 147 -23.79 14.87 3.88
CA ILE A 147 -24.88 14.15 4.54
C ILE A 147 -26.20 14.92 4.40
N ALA A 148 -26.20 16.24 4.61
CA ALA A 148 -27.38 17.08 4.46
C ALA A 148 -27.88 17.15 3.01
N GLY A 149 -26.96 17.19 2.05
CA GLY A 149 -27.26 17.29 0.63
C GLY A 149 -27.91 16.03 0.05
N LYS A 150 -27.65 14.85 0.62
CA LYS A 150 -28.16 13.54 0.16
C LYS A 150 -27.95 13.28 -1.35
N LYS A 151 -26.90 13.86 -1.94
CA LYS A 151 -26.56 13.69 -3.35
C LYS A 151 -25.51 12.60 -3.51
N VAL A 152 -25.60 11.85 -4.59
CA VAL A 152 -24.54 10.92 -4.99
C VAL A 152 -23.32 11.73 -5.43
N LEU A 153 -22.17 11.46 -4.82
CA LEU A 153 -20.89 12.01 -5.24
C LEU A 153 -20.31 11.18 -6.39
N PRO A 154 -19.83 11.83 -7.48
CA PRO A 154 -19.07 11.13 -8.49
C PRO A 154 -17.76 10.62 -7.88
N ARG A 155 -17.32 9.44 -8.30
CA ARG A 155 -16.03 8.88 -7.88
C ARG A 155 -14.91 9.53 -8.68
N GLY A 156 -13.94 10.13 -7.98
CA GLY A 156 -12.71 10.62 -8.54
C GLY A 156 -11.77 9.49 -8.99
N ASN A 157 -10.80 9.85 -9.83
CA ASN A 157 -9.69 8.97 -10.17
C ASN A 157 -8.56 9.15 -9.15
N TYR A 158 -8.15 8.08 -8.47
CA TYR A 158 -7.12 8.12 -7.44
C TYR A 158 -6.08 7.04 -7.69
N HIS A 159 -4.81 7.43 -7.61
CA HIS A 159 -3.69 6.51 -7.63
C HIS A 159 -3.31 6.15 -6.19
N PHE A 160 -3.15 4.86 -5.90
CA PHE A 160 -2.66 4.39 -4.61
C PHE A 160 -1.42 3.53 -4.80
N GLN A 161 -0.47 3.68 -3.88
CA GLN A 161 0.74 2.87 -3.85
C GLN A 161 1.04 2.47 -2.41
N VAL A 162 1.04 1.16 -2.15
CA VAL A 162 1.58 0.63 -0.89
C VAL A 162 3.10 0.61 -1.05
N THR A 163 3.80 1.41 -0.25
CA THR A 163 5.26 1.48 -0.32
C THR A 163 5.89 0.85 0.91
N ALA A 164 7.03 0.21 0.70
CA ALA A 164 7.96 -0.10 1.76
C ALA A 164 9.37 0.10 1.19
N PRO A 165 10.29 0.77 1.90
CA PRO A 165 11.63 1.03 1.37
C PRO A 165 12.38 -0.24 0.92
N CYS A 166 12.08 -1.38 1.52
CA CYS A 166 12.63 -2.68 1.14
C CYS A 166 12.12 -3.20 -0.22
N MET A 167 10.93 -2.79 -0.66
CA MET A 167 10.40 -3.09 -2.00
C MET A 167 11.08 -2.22 -3.05
N ASP A 168 11.24 -0.93 -2.76
CA ASP A 168 11.85 0.03 -3.70
C ASP A 168 13.34 -0.24 -3.89
N ALA A 169 14.05 -0.59 -2.81
CA ALA A 169 15.46 -0.95 -2.86
C ALA A 169 15.72 -2.33 -3.52
N CYS A 170 14.70 -3.17 -3.69
CA CYS A 170 14.88 -4.47 -4.32
C CYS A 170 14.88 -4.33 -5.85
N PRO A 171 15.91 -4.79 -6.59
CA PRO A 171 15.97 -4.64 -8.06
C PRO A 171 14.82 -5.32 -8.81
N VAL A 172 14.16 -6.30 -8.20
CA VAL A 172 12.99 -6.98 -8.78
C VAL A 172 11.71 -6.65 -8.02
N HIS A 173 11.74 -5.63 -7.16
CA HIS A 173 10.60 -5.11 -6.40
C HIS A 173 9.77 -6.19 -5.69
N LEU A 174 10.45 -7.09 -4.96
CA LEU A 174 9.77 -8.12 -4.17
C LEU A 174 8.87 -7.49 -3.11
N ASP A 175 7.71 -8.09 -2.88
CA ASP A 175 6.80 -7.72 -1.79
C ASP A 175 7.28 -8.27 -0.44
N VAL A 176 8.37 -7.66 0.06
CA VAL A 176 9.04 -8.02 1.31
C VAL A 176 8.10 -8.02 2.51
N PRO A 177 7.31 -6.97 2.77
CA PRO A 177 6.42 -6.95 3.92
C PRO A 177 5.46 -8.15 3.94
N SER A 178 4.83 -8.45 2.80
CA SER A 178 3.84 -9.51 2.72
C SER A 178 4.45 -10.90 2.91
N TYR A 179 5.58 -11.23 2.28
CA TYR A 179 6.15 -12.57 2.43
C TYR A 179 6.80 -12.79 3.80
N VAL A 180 7.34 -11.74 4.44
CA VAL A 180 7.82 -11.80 5.84
C VAL A 180 6.66 -12.06 6.78
N GLU A 181 5.52 -11.40 6.56
CA GLU A 181 4.31 -11.66 7.34
C GLU A 181 3.81 -13.09 7.11
N LEU A 182 3.85 -13.63 5.89
CA LEU A 182 3.50 -15.04 5.63
C LEU A 182 4.40 -16.01 6.43
N ILE A 183 5.71 -15.74 6.50
CA ILE A 183 6.66 -16.53 7.30
C ILE A 183 6.34 -16.45 8.80
N ARG A 184 6.10 -15.23 9.31
CA ARG A 184 5.72 -15.00 10.71
C ARG A 184 4.52 -15.87 11.12
N ASN A 185 3.63 -16.13 10.17
CA ASN A 185 2.42 -16.90 10.38
C ASN A 185 2.52 -18.37 9.92
N LEU A 186 3.74 -18.90 9.77
CA LEU A 186 4.01 -20.29 9.42
C LEU A 186 3.42 -20.72 8.06
N ARG A 187 3.11 -19.76 7.17
CA ARG A 187 2.63 -20.01 5.80
C ARG A 187 3.81 -19.97 4.83
N PHE A 188 4.72 -20.92 4.98
CA PHE A 188 6.00 -20.93 4.27
C PHE A 188 5.84 -21.14 2.76
N GLU A 189 4.95 -22.04 2.35
CA GLU A 189 4.65 -22.30 0.93
C GLU A 189 4.07 -21.06 0.25
N ASP A 190 3.09 -20.41 0.86
CA ASP A 190 2.48 -19.19 0.31
C ASP A 190 3.49 -18.03 0.24
N SER A 191 4.42 -17.96 1.21
CA SER A 191 5.51 -16.99 1.21
C SER A 191 6.44 -17.21 0.01
N LEU A 192 6.84 -18.46 -0.24
CA LEU A 192 7.69 -18.82 -1.35
C LEU A 192 7.00 -18.57 -2.71
N ASP A 193 5.71 -18.92 -2.81
CA ASP A 193 4.89 -18.64 -4.00
C ASP A 193 4.82 -17.14 -4.29
N LEU A 194 4.65 -16.30 -3.26
CA LEU A 194 4.65 -14.85 -3.41
C LEU A 194 6.01 -14.33 -3.91
N ILE A 195 7.12 -14.84 -3.37
CA ILE A 195 8.47 -14.47 -3.82
C ILE A 195 8.69 -14.86 -5.28
N ARG A 196 8.23 -16.06 -5.69
CA ARG A 196 8.38 -16.58 -7.05
C ARG A 196 7.64 -15.79 -8.13
N ARG A 197 6.68 -14.95 -7.76
CA ARG A 197 6.01 -14.05 -8.72
C ARG A 197 6.97 -13.08 -9.40
N ARG A 198 8.05 -12.69 -8.71
CA ARG A 198 9.05 -11.73 -9.22
C ARG A 198 10.49 -12.22 -9.14
N ASN A 199 10.74 -13.36 -8.52
CA ASN A 199 12.07 -13.97 -8.48
C ASN A 199 12.02 -15.48 -8.76
N ALA A 200 12.48 -15.89 -9.94
CA ALA A 200 12.57 -17.29 -10.34
C ALA A 200 13.54 -18.13 -9.49
N LEU A 201 14.50 -17.49 -8.81
CA LEU A 201 15.58 -18.16 -8.07
C LEU A 201 15.62 -17.73 -6.59
N PRO A 202 14.56 -17.95 -5.81
CA PRO A 202 14.48 -17.52 -4.41
C PRO A 202 15.58 -18.13 -3.55
N GLY A 203 15.86 -19.43 -3.70
CA GLY A 203 16.89 -20.13 -2.92
C GLY A 203 18.31 -19.64 -3.20
N VAL A 204 18.63 -19.29 -4.45
CA VAL A 204 19.92 -18.69 -4.83
C VAL A 204 20.02 -17.28 -4.26
N CYS A 205 19.01 -16.44 -4.48
CA CYS A 205 18.99 -15.09 -3.92
C CYS A 205 19.02 -15.09 -2.37
N GLY A 206 18.48 -16.11 -1.71
CA GLY A 206 18.63 -16.29 -0.26
C GLY A 206 20.08 -16.49 0.20
N ARG A 207 20.99 -16.90 -0.70
CA ARG A 207 22.40 -17.18 -0.41
C ARG A 207 23.35 -16.08 -0.90
N VAL A 208 23.12 -15.55 -2.10
CA VAL A 208 24.09 -14.64 -2.75
C VAL A 208 23.64 -13.18 -2.81
N CYS A 209 22.38 -12.87 -2.50
CA CYS A 209 21.91 -11.48 -2.57
C CYS A 209 22.75 -10.55 -1.67
N ILE A 210 23.01 -9.35 -2.18
CA ILE A 210 23.72 -8.27 -1.48
C ILE A 210 22.84 -7.45 -0.53
N ARG A 211 21.54 -7.77 -0.45
CA ARG A 211 20.59 -7.26 0.56
C ARG A 211 20.31 -5.74 0.56
N PRO A 212 20.08 -5.10 -0.60
CA PRO A 212 19.76 -3.66 -0.64
C PRO A 212 18.48 -3.31 0.15
N CYS A 213 17.54 -4.26 0.22
CA CYS A 213 16.33 -4.14 1.01
C CYS A 213 16.57 -4.08 2.52
N GLU A 214 17.63 -4.71 3.03
CA GLU A 214 17.98 -4.68 4.46
C GLU A 214 18.64 -3.34 4.82
N PHE A 215 19.48 -2.80 3.94
CA PHE A 215 20.12 -1.47 4.12
C PHE A 215 19.11 -0.31 4.13
N ASN A 216 17.91 -0.52 3.58
CA ASN A 216 16.84 0.47 3.57
C ASN A 216 15.72 0.13 4.57
N CYS A 217 15.90 -0.87 5.43
CA CYS A 217 14.85 -1.30 6.34
C CYS A 217 14.53 -0.20 7.36
N ARG A 218 13.25 0.21 7.48
CA ARG A 218 12.82 1.21 8.49
C ARG A 218 13.12 0.79 9.93
N ARG A 219 13.28 -0.52 10.18
CA ARG A 219 13.65 -1.06 11.49
C ARG A 219 15.03 -0.57 11.97
N LEU A 220 15.90 -0.14 11.06
CA LEU A 220 17.18 0.51 11.37
C LEU A 220 17.05 1.77 12.24
N ASN A 221 15.87 2.39 12.28
CA ASN A 221 15.59 3.52 13.18
C ASN A 221 15.44 3.10 14.65
N LEU A 222 15.39 1.79 14.94
CA LEU A 222 15.22 1.23 16.27
C LEU A 222 16.38 0.30 16.64
N ASP A 223 16.63 -0.70 15.81
CA ASP A 223 17.62 -1.77 16.03
C ASP A 223 18.12 -2.35 14.68
N ASP A 224 18.39 -3.65 14.63
CA ASP A 224 18.88 -4.33 13.43
C ASP A 224 17.80 -4.49 12.34
N PRO A 225 18.21 -4.50 11.04
CA PRO A 225 17.26 -4.71 9.97
C PRO A 225 16.68 -6.12 10.02
N VAL A 226 15.47 -6.28 9.51
CA VAL A 226 14.89 -7.60 9.29
C VAL A 226 15.82 -8.39 8.37
N GLN A 227 16.19 -9.62 8.75
CA GLN A 227 17.08 -10.50 7.99
C GLN A 227 16.38 -11.10 6.77
N ILE A 228 15.97 -10.24 5.84
CA ILE A 228 15.13 -10.52 4.67
C ILE A 228 15.73 -11.61 3.77
N LYS A 229 17.04 -11.59 3.54
CA LYS A 229 17.77 -12.61 2.77
C LYS A 229 17.72 -13.97 3.45
N SER A 230 17.93 -14.01 4.76
CA SER A 230 17.88 -15.25 5.54
C SER A 230 16.48 -15.83 5.58
N LEU A 231 15.45 -15.00 5.71
CA LEU A 231 14.05 -15.41 5.64
C LEU A 231 13.69 -16.00 4.27
N LYS A 232 14.18 -15.38 3.18
CA LYS A 232 14.03 -15.90 1.81
C LYS A 232 14.73 -17.24 1.61
N ARG A 233 15.95 -17.39 2.17
CA ARG A 233 16.66 -18.67 2.17
C ARG A 233 15.85 -19.73 2.90
N PHE A 234 15.39 -19.42 4.11
CA PHE A 234 14.64 -20.34 4.96
C PHE A 234 13.42 -20.92 4.23
N VAL A 235 12.57 -20.10 3.61
CA VAL A 235 11.38 -20.63 2.90
C VAL A 235 11.73 -21.46 1.67
N ALA A 236 12.83 -21.15 0.98
CA ALA A 236 13.29 -21.95 -0.15
C ALA A 236 13.89 -23.29 0.29
N ASP A 237 14.63 -23.29 1.41
CA ASP A 237 15.20 -24.50 2.00
C ASP A 237 14.08 -25.40 2.57
N TYR A 238 13.06 -24.80 3.21
CA TYR A 238 11.88 -25.50 3.72
C TYR A 238 11.18 -26.34 2.64
N GLU A 239 10.96 -25.79 1.44
CA GLU A 239 10.33 -26.53 0.33
C GLU A 239 11.15 -27.79 -0.05
N ILE A 240 12.47 -27.65 -0.16
CA ILE A 240 13.37 -28.75 -0.54
C ILE A 240 13.38 -29.82 0.55
N GLU A 241 13.55 -29.42 1.80
CA GLU A 241 13.61 -30.32 2.95
C GLU A 241 12.30 -31.10 3.14
N HIS A 242 11.16 -30.46 2.88
CA HIS A 242 9.83 -31.05 3.04
C HIS A 242 9.29 -31.67 1.75
N ARG A 243 10.07 -31.66 0.66
CA ARG A 243 9.70 -32.19 -0.67
C ARG A 243 8.36 -31.64 -1.16
N VAL A 244 8.13 -30.35 -0.93
CA VAL A 244 6.92 -29.67 -1.39
C VAL A 244 7.09 -29.32 -2.87
N GLU A 245 6.11 -29.70 -3.69
CA GLU A 245 6.11 -29.34 -5.10
C GLU A 245 5.68 -27.87 -5.32
N PRO A 246 6.40 -27.10 -6.17
CA PRO A 246 6.05 -25.73 -6.47
C PRO A 246 4.64 -25.59 -7.07
N ARG A 247 3.81 -24.73 -6.49
CA ARG A 247 2.44 -24.46 -6.95
C ARG A 247 2.41 -23.45 -8.12
N LEU A 248 3.01 -23.83 -9.24
CA LEU A 248 3.14 -22.96 -10.41
C LEU A 248 1.89 -23.04 -11.31
N LYS A 249 1.21 -21.91 -11.51
CA LYS A 249 0.13 -21.81 -12.52
C LYS A 249 0.73 -21.49 -13.88
N ARG A 250 0.58 -22.40 -14.83
CA ARG A 250 0.96 -22.22 -16.24
C ARG A 250 -0.27 -21.85 -17.06
N GLU A 251 -0.12 -20.88 -17.96
CA GLU A 251 -1.09 -20.59 -19.01
C GLU A 251 -1.17 -21.75 -20.02
N GLU A 252 -2.19 -21.72 -20.87
CA GLU A 252 -2.37 -22.72 -21.94
C GLU A 252 -1.14 -22.79 -22.85
N LYS A 253 -0.80 -24.02 -23.25
CA LYS A 253 0.38 -24.29 -24.06
C LYS A 253 0.25 -23.62 -25.43
N LYS A 254 1.24 -22.81 -25.79
CA LYS A 254 1.33 -22.14 -27.10
C LYS A 254 2.10 -22.99 -28.10
N GLU A 255 1.83 -22.77 -29.39
CA GLU A 255 2.46 -23.53 -30.47
C GLU A 255 3.93 -23.12 -30.70
N HIS A 256 4.22 -21.82 -30.58
CA HIS A 256 5.55 -21.28 -30.82
C HIS A 256 6.54 -21.69 -29.72
N ARG A 257 7.70 -22.22 -30.15
CA ARG A 257 8.79 -22.65 -29.27
C ARG A 257 9.83 -21.53 -29.14
N VAL A 258 10.38 -21.36 -27.94
CA VAL A 258 11.43 -20.37 -27.67
C VAL A 258 12.69 -21.09 -27.24
N ALA A 259 13.84 -20.72 -27.80
CA ALA A 259 15.14 -21.19 -27.35
C ALA A 259 15.81 -20.11 -26.48
N VAL A 260 16.30 -20.47 -25.30
CA VAL A 260 17.05 -19.56 -24.42
C VAL A 260 18.50 -19.98 -24.38
N VAL A 261 19.38 -19.17 -24.98
CA VAL A 261 20.82 -19.44 -25.02
C VAL A 261 21.47 -18.92 -23.73
N GLY A 262 21.95 -19.85 -22.91
CA GLY A 262 22.71 -19.57 -21.69
C GLY A 262 21.99 -20.02 -20.41
N ALA A 263 22.64 -20.88 -19.63
CA ALA A 263 22.11 -21.45 -18.38
C ALA A 263 22.40 -20.60 -17.13
N GLY A 264 22.73 -19.31 -17.31
CA GLY A 264 22.95 -18.37 -16.21
C GLY A 264 21.64 -17.88 -15.58
N PRO A 265 21.69 -17.08 -14.49
CA PRO A 265 20.50 -16.58 -13.80
C PRO A 265 19.50 -15.85 -14.71
N ALA A 266 20.00 -15.06 -15.67
CA ALA A 266 19.17 -14.35 -16.63
C ALA A 266 18.42 -15.31 -17.56
N GLY A 267 19.11 -16.33 -18.10
CA GLY A 267 18.51 -17.34 -18.97
C GLY A 267 17.50 -18.21 -18.23
N LEU A 268 17.84 -18.67 -17.02
CA LEU A 268 16.92 -19.45 -16.18
C LEU A 268 15.67 -18.64 -15.81
N ALA A 269 15.81 -17.36 -15.45
CA ALA A 269 14.67 -16.50 -15.17
C ALA A 269 13.80 -16.28 -16.41
N CYS A 270 14.40 -16.03 -17.58
CA CYS A 270 13.69 -15.89 -18.85
C CYS A 270 12.90 -17.16 -19.17
N ALA A 271 13.56 -18.33 -19.12
CA ALA A 271 12.94 -19.62 -19.37
C ALA A 271 11.79 -19.91 -18.38
N PHE A 272 11.99 -19.62 -17.09
CA PHE A 272 10.96 -19.78 -16.07
C PHE A 272 9.69 -18.99 -16.37
N TYR A 273 9.79 -17.68 -16.65
CA TYR A 273 8.61 -16.86 -16.92
C TYR A 273 7.95 -17.15 -18.27
N LEU A 274 8.73 -17.50 -19.30
CA LEU A 274 8.18 -17.96 -20.58
C LEU A 274 7.41 -19.27 -20.44
N ALA A 275 7.92 -20.22 -19.64
CA ALA A 275 7.24 -21.48 -19.36
C ALA A 275 5.93 -21.26 -18.57
N LEU A 276 5.89 -20.29 -17.64
CA LEU A 276 4.64 -19.90 -16.97
C LEU A 276 3.60 -19.31 -17.93
N LYS A 277 4.05 -18.61 -18.98
CA LYS A 277 3.20 -18.08 -20.06
C LYS A 277 2.81 -19.12 -21.14
N GLY A 278 3.08 -20.40 -20.90
CA GLY A 278 2.69 -21.49 -21.78
C GLY A 278 3.59 -21.71 -22.99
N TYR A 279 4.70 -20.98 -23.13
CA TYR A 279 5.66 -21.22 -24.22
C TYR A 279 6.52 -22.46 -23.92
N PRO A 280 6.63 -23.43 -24.85
CA PRO A 280 7.61 -24.49 -24.72
C PRO A 280 9.02 -23.89 -24.91
N VAL A 281 9.81 -23.91 -23.84
CA VAL A 281 11.19 -23.39 -23.83
C VAL A 281 12.20 -24.52 -23.96
N LYS A 282 13.24 -24.31 -24.76
CA LYS A 282 14.42 -25.19 -24.87
C LYS A 282 15.71 -24.44 -24.57
#